data_AF-A0A8S3CTF5-F1
#
_entry.id   AF-A0A8S3CTF5-F1
#
_cell.length_a   1.000
_cell.length_b   1.000
_cell.length_c   1.000
_cell.angle_alpha   90.00
_cell.angle_beta   90.00
_cell.angle_gamma   90.00
#
_symmetry.space_group_name_H-M   'P 1'
#
loop_
_entity.id
_entity.type
_entity.pdbx_description
1 polymer ?
#
loop_
_entity_poly.entity_id
_entity_poly.type
_entity_poly.pdbx_seq_one_letter_code
_entity_poly.pdbx_strand_id
1 'polypeptide(L)' 'MNCYFRQRWRDERLQFNEDVGVLSLSTSMLERLWRPDTVFYNSKYSYLHTIPTSNRLWRLFPDGSI' A
#
# COMPACT_ATOMS: atom_id res chain seq x y z
N MET A 1 12.96 -15.68 -6.07
CA MET A 1 13.12 -14.29 -6.56
C MET A 1 12.68 -13.37 -5.46
N ASN A 2 13.50 -12.39 -5.07
CA ASN A 2 13.12 -11.35 -4.11
C ASN A 2 12.87 -10.06 -4.90
N CYS A 3 11.76 -9.39 -4.68
CA CYS A 3 11.43 -8.15 -5.36
C CYS A 3 10.70 -7.19 -4.43
N TYR A 4 10.84 -5.89 -4.71
CA TYR A 4 9.99 -4.86 -4.15
C TYR A 4 8.85 -4.59 -5.13
N PHE A 5 7.66 -5.07 -4.81
CA PHE A 5 6.47 -4.83 -5.61
C PHE A 5 5.86 -3.48 -5.22
N ARG A 6 5.69 -2.58 -6.20
CA ARG A 6 5.12 -1.24 -6.00
C ARG A 6 3.87 -1.11 -6.86
N GLN A 7 2.83 -0.54 -6.28
CA GLN A 7 1.58 -0.25 -6.96
C GLN A 7 1.24 1.22 -6.75
N ARG A 8 0.53 1.81 -7.70
CA ARG A 8 -0.03 3.14 -7.55
C ARG A 8 -1.46 3.15 -8.08
N TRP A 9 -2.39 3.70 -7.33
CA TRP A 9 -3.76 3.96 -7.79
C TRP A 9 -4.28 5.27 -7.19
N ARG A 10 -5.42 5.73 -7.68
CA ARG A 10 -6.10 6.92 -7.18
C ARG A 10 -7.43 6.52 -6.56
N ASP A 11 -7.66 6.95 -5.33
CA ASP A 11 -8.93 6.76 -4.62
C ASP A 11 -9.43 8.14 -4.16
N GLU A 12 -10.50 8.63 -4.79
CA GLU A 12 -11.08 9.95 -4.50
C GLU A 12 -11.60 10.06 -3.06
N ARG A 13 -11.96 8.92 -2.43
CA ARG A 13 -12.46 8.87 -1.05
C ARG A 13 -11.39 9.19 0.00
N LEU A 14 -10.11 9.15 -0.41
CA LEU A 14 -8.95 9.33 0.46
C LEU A 14 -8.27 10.67 0.22
N GLN A 15 -8.95 11.61 -0.45
CA GLN A 15 -8.52 13.00 -0.55
C GLN A 15 -8.60 13.71 0.80
N PHE A 16 -7.61 14.53 1.09
CA PHE A 16 -7.52 15.33 2.31
C PHE A 16 -6.85 16.67 2.03
N ASN A 17 -6.85 17.57 3.01
CA ASN A 17 -6.29 18.91 2.84
C ASN A 17 -4.79 18.88 2.48
N GLU A 18 -4.41 19.62 1.44
CA GLU A 18 -3.04 19.71 0.91
C GLU A 18 -2.03 20.21 1.94
N ASP A 19 -2.47 21.01 2.92
CA ASP A 19 -1.63 21.54 4.01
C ASP A 19 -0.96 20.44 4.86
N VAL A 20 -1.55 19.24 4.90
CA VAL A 20 -1.06 18.11 5.71
C VAL A 20 0.12 17.37 5.04
N GLY A 21 0.36 17.60 3.75
CA GLY A 21 1.44 16.94 3.00
C GLY A 21 1.20 15.44 2.77
N VAL A 22 2.27 14.65 2.60
CA VAL A 22 2.15 13.20 2.33
C VAL A 22 2.06 12.41 3.63
N LEU A 23 1.00 11.61 3.78
CA LEU A 23 0.78 10.77 4.94
C LEU A 23 1.42 9.39 4.76
N SER A 24 2.22 8.96 5.73
CA SER A 24 2.71 7.57 5.80
C SER A 24 1.77 6.74 6.66
N LEU A 25 1.12 5.74 6.06
CA LEU A 25 0.10 4.95 6.73
C LEU A 25 0.71 3.76 7.49
N SER A 26 0.16 3.47 8.67
CA SER A 26 0.54 2.30 9.46
C SER A 26 -0.12 1.02 8.91
N THR A 27 0.48 -0.13 9.21
CA THR A 27 -0.05 -1.44 8.80
C THR A 27 -1.47 -1.70 9.35
N SER A 28 -1.84 -1.13 10.50
CA SER A 28 -3.20 -1.30 11.07
C SER A 28 -4.26 -0.52 10.30
N MET A 29 -3.93 0.67 9.78
CA MET A 29 -4.82 1.43 8.91
C MET A 29 -4.96 0.76 7.54
N LEU A 30 -3.91 0.08 7.09
CA LEU A 30 -3.88 -0.68 5.84
C LEU A 30 -4.99 -1.71 5.70
N GLU A 31 -5.24 -2.47 6.76
CA GLU A 31 -6.23 -3.55 6.74
C GLU A 31 -7.67 -3.02 6.67
N ARG A 32 -7.87 -1.70 6.81
CA ARG A 32 -9.18 -1.03 6.66
C ARG A 32 -9.37 -0.38 5.29
N LEU A 33 -8.31 -0.22 4.52
CA LEU A 33 -8.34 0.46 3.24
C LEU A 33 -8.57 -0.53 2.10
N TRP A 34 -9.32 -0.08 1.10
CA TRP A 34 -9.48 -0.84 -0.12
C TRP A 34 -8.13 -0.92 -0.85
N ARG A 35 -7.83 -2.10 -1.41
CA ARG A 35 -6.63 -2.37 -2.19
C ARG A 35 -6.95 -3.27 -3.36
N PRO A 36 -6.22 -3.18 -4.49
CA PRO A 36 -6.40 -4.11 -5.59
C PRO A 36 -5.94 -5.52 -5.20
N ASP A 37 -6.78 -6.52 -5.45
CA ASP A 37 -6.45 -7.94 -5.21
C ASP A 37 -5.50 -8.45 -6.29
N THR A 38 -4.20 -8.20 -6.10
CA THR A 38 -3.17 -8.51 -7.09
C THR A 38 -2.54 -9.87 -6.83
N VAL A 39 -2.55 -10.73 -7.84
CA VAL A 39 -2.04 -12.11 -7.75
C VAL A 39 -0.97 -12.40 -8.80
N PHE A 40 0.02 -13.21 -8.44
CA PHE A 40 1.02 -13.73 -9.38
C PHE A 40 0.58 -15.11 -9.87
N TYR A 41 -0.09 -15.18 -11.03
CA TYR A 41 -0.68 -16.42 -11.57
C TYR A 41 0.30 -17.59 -11.69
N ASN A 42 1.57 -17.33 -12.01
CA ASN A 42 2.59 -18.37 -12.19
C ASN A 42 3.42 -18.64 -10.92
N SER A 43 3.02 -18.11 -9.77
CA SER A 43 3.73 -18.37 -8.52
C SER A 43 3.36 -19.75 -7.98
N LYS A 44 4.36 -20.61 -7.74
CA LYS A 44 4.16 -21.87 -6.99
C LYS A 44 4.02 -21.61 -5.49
N TYR A 45 4.86 -20.72 -4.97
CA TYR A 45 4.83 -20.24 -3.59
C TYR A 45 5.30 -18.78 -3.57
N SER A 46 4.57 -17.91 -2.88
CA SER A 46 4.96 -16.51 -2.65
C SER A 46 4.87 -16.19 -1.17
N TYR A 47 5.89 -15.51 -0.64
CA TYR A 47 5.95 -15.11 0.76
C TYR A 47 6.11 -13.60 0.87
N LEU A 48 5.30 -12.98 1.72
CA LEU A 48 5.48 -11.59 2.11
C LEU A 48 6.36 -11.55 3.36
N HIS A 49 7.44 -10.78 3.31
CA HIS A 49 8.37 -10.66 4.43
C HIS A 49 7.72 -9.90 5.60
N THR A 50 7.67 -10.53 6.78
CA THR A 50 7.05 -9.98 7.99
C THR A 50 8.00 -9.77 9.17
N ILE A 51 9.31 -9.90 8.99
CA ILE A 51 10.31 -9.86 10.08
C ILE A 51 11.18 -8.60 9.92
N PRO A 52 11.36 -7.76 10.97
CA PRO A 52 10.74 -7.81 12.31
C PRO A 52 9.30 -7.25 12.36
N THR A 53 8.87 -6.54 11.32
CA THR A 53 7.50 -6.04 11.12
C THR A 53 7.05 -6.33 9.67
N SER A 54 5.75 -6.25 9.41
CA SER A 54 5.21 -6.41 8.03
C SER A 54 5.85 -5.35 7.10
N ASN A 55 6.62 -5.79 6.11
CA ASN A 55 7.33 -4.92 5.18
C ASN A 55 6.38 -4.32 4.13
N ARG A 56 5.47 -3.47 4.59
CA ARG A 56 4.50 -2.74 3.77
C ARG A 56 4.64 -1.25 4.07
N LEU A 57 4.82 -0.45 3.02
CA LEU A 57 4.88 1.01 3.11
C LEU A 57 3.86 1.60 2.15
N TRP A 58 2.98 2.44 2.67
CA TRP A 58 1.96 3.14 1.90
C TRP A 58 2.08 4.63 2.15
N ARG A 59 2.03 5.40 1.06
CA ARG A 59 2.08 6.86 1.09
C ARG A 59 0.83 7.39 0.44
N LEU A 60 0.02 8.08 1.23
CA LEU A 60 -1.20 8.71 0.76
C LEU A 60 -0.88 10.19 0.48
N PHE A 61 -1.13 10.59 -0.77
CA PHE A 61 -0.96 11.96 -1.23
C PHE A 61 -2.30 12.73 -1.13
N PRO A 62 -2.29 14.07 -0.97
CA PRO A 62 -3.50 14.88 -0.81
C PRO A 62 -4.55 14.72 -1.93
N ASP A 63 -4.08 14.43 -3.15
CA ASP A 63 -4.92 14.22 -4.35
C ASP A 63 -5.67 12.87 -4.36
N GLY A 64 -5.48 12.05 -3.32
CA GLY A 64 -6.01 10.70 -3.18
C GLY A 64 -5.15 9.64 -3.89
N SER A 65 -3.95 9.98 -4.36
CA SER A 65 -3.01 8.99 -4.89
C SER A 65 -2.39 8.16 -3.76
N ILE A 66 -2.29 6.85 -3.99
CA ILE A 66 -1.66 5.85 -3.09
C ILE A 66 -0.66 5.04 -3.88
#